data_AF-A0A7Z8CZY4-F1
#
_entry.id   AF-A0A7Z8CZY4-F1
#
_cell.length_a   1.000
_cell.length_b   1.000
_cell.length_c   1.000
_cell.angle_alpha   90.00
_cell.angle_beta   90.00
_cell.angle_gamma   90.00
#
_symmetry.space_group_name_H-M   'P 1'
#
loop_
_entity.id
_entity.type
_entity.pdbx_description
1 polymer ?
#
loop_
_entity_poly.entity_id
_entity_poly.type
_entity_poly.pdbx_seq_one_letter_code
_entity_poly.pdbx_strand_id
1 'polypeptide(L)'
;MGSIAVVLMLRKNNYWVKPASQALQESKQVFSQEANNPNYVNGSNSFPEEFYNYSDVYRLWRLINEGRAETLKEAYSLLEQQYFYEDQMSIQEEIKCLQQDIASAAKVSTVATTLTAVNTARIYSKMK
;
A
#
# COMPACT_ATOMS: atom_id res chain seq x y z
N MET A 1 17.26 22.71 10.39
CA MET A 1 16.02 21.88 10.43
C MET A 1 16.20 20.43 9.97
N GLY A 2 17.41 19.95 9.60
CA GLY A 2 17.57 18.61 9.02
C GLY A 2 17.94 17.47 9.98
N SER A 3 18.64 17.75 11.09
CA SER A 3 19.20 16.72 11.97
C SER A 3 18.15 15.95 12.79
N ILE A 4 17.14 16.65 13.30
CA ILE A 4 16.07 16.04 14.11
C ILE A 4 15.21 15.09 13.25
N ALA A 5 14.92 15.45 12.00
CA ALA A 5 14.15 14.62 11.08
C ALA A 5 14.88 13.30 10.74
N VAL A 6 16.20 13.36 10.55
CA VAL A 6 17.04 12.17 10.29
C VAL A 6 17.02 11.21 11.49
N VAL A 7 17.12 11.75 12.71
CA VAL A 7 17.07 10.94 13.94
C VAL A 7 15.71 10.26 14.11
N LEU A 8 14.61 10.96 13.84
CA LEU A 8 13.26 10.39 13.89
C LEU A 8 13.05 9.30 12.82
N MET A 9 13.57 9.48 11.61
CA MET A 9 13.52 8.46 10.56
C MET A 9 14.31 7.20 10.95
N LEU A 10 15.53 7.36 11.48
CA LEU A 10 16.34 6.22 11.93
C LEU A 10 15.67 5.46 13.08
N ARG A 11 15.09 6.18 14.04
CA ARG A 11 14.35 5.57 15.15
C ARG A 11 13.13 4.81 14.65
N LYS A 12 12.34 5.41 13.73
CA LYS A 12 11.19 4.74 13.11
C LYS A 12 11.60 3.46 12.39
N ASN A 13 12.66 3.54 11.59
CA ASN A 13 13.16 2.41 10.81
C ASN A 13 13.59 1.24 11.71
N ASN A 14 14.30 1.54 12.80
CA ASN A 14 14.82 0.51 13.69
C ASN A 14 13.74 -0.12 14.58
N TYR A 15 12.77 0.66 15.08
CA TYR A 15 11.74 0.17 15.99
C TYR A 15 10.52 -0.46 15.30
N TRP A 16 10.16 -0.02 14.10
CA TRP A 16 8.92 -0.45 13.45
C TRP A 16 9.16 -1.19 12.15
N VAL A 17 10.06 -0.67 11.30
CA VAL A 17 10.25 -1.22 9.95
C VAL A 17 11.06 -2.52 9.97
N LYS A 18 12.15 -2.58 10.74
CA LYS A 18 12.96 -3.80 10.88
C LYS A 18 12.18 -5.00 11.44
N PRO A 19 11.51 -4.90 12.61
CA PRO A 19 10.76 -6.04 13.13
C PRO A 19 9.60 -6.43 12.22
N ALA A 20 8.91 -5.48 11.58
CA ALA A 20 7.87 -5.79 10.60
C ALA A 20 8.44 -6.52 9.37
N SER A 21 9.62 -6.11 8.88
CA SER A 21 10.28 -6.78 7.75
C SER A 21 10.74 -8.20 8.09
N GLN A 22 11.20 -8.43 9.33
CA GLN A 22 11.56 -9.76 9.84
C GLN A 22 10.34 -10.65 9.98
N ALA A 23 9.26 -10.16 10.61
CA ALA A 23 8.01 -10.89 10.73
C ALA A 23 7.40 -11.24 9.36
N LEU A 24 7.54 -10.35 8.38
CA LEU A 24 7.11 -10.58 7.00
C LEU A 24 7.96 -11.67 6.33
N GLN A 25 9.28 -11.65 6.54
CA GLN A 25 10.19 -12.66 5.99
C GLN A 25 9.95 -14.04 6.62
N GLU A 26 9.74 -14.12 7.93
CA GLU A 26 9.39 -15.35 8.64
C GLU A 26 8.06 -15.90 8.14
N SER A 27 7.04 -15.04 8.02
CA SER A 27 5.74 -15.43 7.46
C SER A 27 5.84 -15.92 6.02
N LYS A 28 6.70 -15.31 5.19
CA LYS A 28 6.97 -15.77 3.82
C LYS A 28 7.63 -17.15 3.79
N GLN A 29 8.53 -17.44 4.73
CA GLN A 29 9.17 -18.74 4.82
C GLN A 29 8.17 -19.83 5.20
N VAL A 30 7.34 -19.59 6.22
CA VAL A 30 6.27 -20.52 6.61
C VAL A 30 5.28 -20.73 5.47
N PHE A 31 4.86 -19.65 4.80
CA PHE A 31 3.99 -19.73 3.62
C PHE A 31 4.61 -20.60 2.51
N SER A 32 5.89 -20.40 2.18
CA SER A 32 6.56 -21.20 1.16
C SER A 32 6.68 -22.69 1.54
N GLN A 33 6.79 -23.01 2.83
CA GLN A 33 6.83 -24.39 3.31
C GLN A 33 5.46 -25.06 3.22
N GLU A 34 4.40 -24.34 3.62
CA GLU A 34 3.03 -24.86 3.57
C GLU A 34 2.49 -24.94 2.13
N ALA A 35 2.82 -23.96 1.28
CA ALA A 35 2.43 -23.97 -0.13
C ALA A 35 3.04 -25.14 -0.91
N ASN A 36 4.23 -25.59 -0.53
CA ASN A 36 4.89 -26.76 -1.12
C ASN A 36 4.54 -28.08 -0.41
N ASN A 37 3.63 -28.06 0.57
CA ASN A 37 3.22 -29.27 1.26
C ASN A 37 2.41 -30.15 0.29
N PRO A 38 2.85 -31.40 0.02
CA PRO A 38 2.18 -32.27 -0.94
C PRO A 38 0.72 -32.58 -0.56
N ASN A 39 0.36 -32.55 0.73
CA ASN A 39 -1.03 -32.69 1.16
C ASN A 39 -1.90 -31.49 0.78
N TYR A 40 -1.34 -30.27 0.83
CA TYR A 40 -2.00 -29.04 0.43
C TYR A 40 -2.17 -29.00 -1.10
N VAL A 41 -1.11 -29.33 -1.85
CA VAL A 41 -1.12 -29.38 -3.33
C VAL A 41 -2.08 -30.45 -3.87
N ASN A 42 -2.15 -31.62 -3.23
CA ASN A 42 -3.09 -32.67 -3.63
C ASN A 42 -4.55 -32.31 -3.29
N GLY A 43 -4.76 -31.60 -2.17
CA GLY A 43 -6.05 -31.02 -1.82
C GLY A 43 -6.51 -29.96 -2.82
N SER A 44 -5.59 -29.08 -3.24
CA SER A 44 -5.89 -27.98 -4.15
C SER A 44 -6.30 -28.44 -5.55
N ASN A 45 -5.75 -29.56 -6.03
CA ASN A 45 -6.13 -30.13 -7.33
C ASN A 45 -7.57 -30.67 -7.37
N SER A 46 -8.17 -30.92 -6.20
CA SER A 46 -9.49 -31.57 -6.08
C SER A 46 -10.62 -30.58 -5.83
N PHE A 47 -10.32 -29.31 -5.60
CA PHE A 47 -11.27 -28.27 -5.20
C PHE A 47 -11.07 -27.02 -6.06
N PRO A 48 -12.13 -26.42 -6.62
CA PRO A 48 -11.96 -25.32 -7.57
C PRO A 48 -11.30 -24.11 -6.90
N GLU A 49 -10.32 -23.51 -7.59
CA GLU A 49 -9.51 -22.40 -7.10
C GLU A 49 -10.34 -21.18 -6.69
N GLU A 50 -11.50 -20.99 -7.31
CA GLU A 50 -12.49 -19.95 -7.00
C GLU A 50 -13.01 -20.00 -5.56
N PHE A 51 -12.95 -21.16 -4.90
CA PHE A 51 -13.38 -21.32 -3.51
C PHE A 51 -12.23 -21.24 -2.49
N TYR A 52 -10.97 -21.13 -2.94
CA TYR A 52 -9.79 -21.00 -2.08
C TYR A 52 -9.49 -19.56 -1.66
N ASN A 53 -10.53 -18.79 -1.35
CA ASN A 53 -10.31 -17.52 -0.66
C ASN A 53 -10.13 -17.75 0.84
N TYR A 54 -9.00 -18.35 1.21
CA TYR A 54 -8.62 -18.59 2.60
C TYR A 54 -8.54 -17.30 3.43
N SER A 55 -8.18 -16.19 2.78
CA SER A 55 -8.19 -14.86 3.40
C SER A 55 -9.61 -14.48 3.81
N ASP A 56 -10.58 -14.62 2.92
CA ASP A 56 -11.97 -14.30 3.20
C ASP A 56 -12.56 -15.25 4.24
N VAL A 57 -12.32 -16.55 4.11
CA VAL A 57 -12.78 -17.54 5.09
C VAL A 57 -12.24 -17.23 6.48
N TYR A 58 -10.96 -16.86 6.60
CA TYR A 58 -10.37 -16.45 7.88
C TYR A 58 -10.97 -15.13 8.40
N ARG A 59 -11.15 -14.12 7.53
CA ARG A 59 -11.78 -12.84 7.91
C ARG A 59 -13.23 -13.05 8.37
N LEU A 60 -13.99 -13.90 7.70
CA LEU A 60 -15.36 -14.28 8.08
C LEU A 60 -15.38 -15.02 9.42
N TRP A 61 -14.53 -16.03 9.59
CA TRP A 61 -14.39 -16.74 10.87
C TRP A 61 -14.06 -15.77 12.01
N ARG A 62 -13.14 -14.84 11.77
CA ARG A 62 -12.73 -13.83 12.75
C ARG A 62 -13.88 -12.88 13.12
N LEU A 63 -14.66 -12.42 12.14
CA LEU A 63 -15.83 -11.56 12.39
C LEU A 63 -16.87 -12.25 13.28
N ILE A 64 -17.10 -13.54 13.05
CA ILE A 64 -18.02 -14.35 13.87
C ILE A 64 -17.43 -14.56 15.27
N ASN A 65 -16.16 -14.97 15.36
CA ASN A 65 -15.53 -15.32 16.62
C ASN A 65 -15.30 -14.12 17.55
N GLU A 66 -15.10 -12.92 16.99
CA GLU A 66 -15.02 -11.66 17.72
C GLU A 66 -16.40 -11.11 18.13
N GLY A 67 -17.50 -11.81 17.79
CA GLY A 67 -18.86 -11.36 18.07
C GLY A 67 -19.28 -10.11 17.28
N ARG A 68 -18.57 -9.79 16.20
CA ARG A 68 -18.87 -8.65 15.32
C ARG A 68 -19.97 -8.98 14.30
N ALA A 69 -20.23 -10.27 14.09
CA ALA A 69 -21.36 -10.79 13.34
C ALA A 69 -21.87 -12.06 14.04
N GLU A 70 -23.19 -12.20 14.14
CA GLU A 70 -23.80 -13.39 14.76
C GLU A 70 -23.98 -14.53 13.75
N THR A 71 -24.02 -14.20 12.46
CA THR A 71 -24.22 -15.16 11.38
C THR A 71 -23.21 -14.99 10.25
N LEU A 72 -22.98 -16.06 9.48
CA LEU A 72 -22.12 -16.00 8.31
C LEU A 72 -22.58 -14.96 7.28
N LYS A 73 -23.91 -14.80 7.12
CA LYS A 73 -24.48 -13.80 6.22
C LYS A 73 -24.10 -12.38 6.63
N GLU A 74 -24.21 -12.07 7.92
CA GLU A 74 -23.82 -10.77 8.46
C GLU A 74 -22.31 -10.54 8.37
N ALA A 75 -21.50 -11.56 8.67
CA ALA A 75 -20.05 -11.52 8.51
C ALA A 75 -19.66 -11.23 7.05
N TYR A 76 -20.37 -11.81 6.09
CA TYR A 76 -20.16 -11.57 4.66
C TYR A 76 -20.51 -10.15 4.25
N SER A 77 -21.66 -9.63 4.69
CA SER A 77 -22.02 -8.23 4.43
C SER A 77 -21.01 -7.24 5.04
N LEU A 78 -20.49 -7.52 6.23
CA LEU A 78 -19.43 -6.72 6.83
C LEU A 78 -18.11 -6.84 6.08
N LEU A 79 -17.77 -8.02 5.57
CA LEU A 79 -16.58 -8.23 4.76
C LEU A 79 -16.67 -7.48 3.42
N GLU A 80 -17.80 -7.54 2.73
CA GLU A 80 -18.05 -6.74 1.52
C GLU A 80 -17.90 -5.24 1.80
N GLN A 81 -18.44 -4.77 2.93
CA GLN A 81 -18.31 -3.38 3.31
C GLN A 81 -16.84 -2.99 3.58
N GLN A 82 -16.07 -3.87 4.21
CA GLN A 82 -14.62 -3.68 4.39
C GLN A 82 -13.90 -3.59 3.05
N TYR A 83 -14.21 -4.48 2.10
CA TYR A 83 -13.63 -4.43 0.76
C TYR A 83 -13.96 -3.15 0.02
N PHE A 84 -15.21 -2.69 0.10
CA PHE A 84 -15.61 -1.43 -0.49
C PHE A 84 -14.81 -0.24 0.08
N TYR A 85 -14.56 -0.21 1.39
CA TYR A 85 -13.74 0.85 1.99
C TYR A 85 -12.26 0.75 1.64
N GLU A 86 -11.70 -0.46 1.61
CA GLU A 86 -10.30 -0.70 1.20
C GLU A 86 -10.07 -0.22 -0.23
N ASP A 87 -10.99 -0.54 -1.15
CA ASP A 87 -10.93 -0.12 -2.55
C ASP A 87 -11.01 1.42 -2.68
N GLN A 88 -11.99 2.04 -2.03
CA GLN A 88 -12.14 3.50 -2.00
C GLN A 88 -10.90 4.21 -1.44
N MET A 89 -10.26 3.64 -0.41
CA MET A 89 -9.04 4.21 0.17
C MET A 89 -7.87 4.10 -0.81
N SER A 90 -7.73 2.96 -1.49
CA SER A 90 -6.67 2.74 -2.47
C SER A 90 -6.76 3.73 -3.64
N ILE A 91 -7.98 3.98 -4.14
CA ILE A 91 -8.25 4.98 -5.19
C ILE A 91 -7.88 6.39 -4.71
N GLN A 92 -8.23 6.74 -3.46
CA GLN A 92 -7.86 8.04 -2.90
C GLN A 92 -6.35 8.21 -2.73
N GLU A 93 -5.66 7.15 -2.33
CA GLU A 93 -4.21 7.15 -2.20
C GLU A 93 -3.51 7.30 -3.55
N GLU A 94 -4.03 6.63 -4.59
CA GLU A 94 -3.57 6.80 -5.97
C GLU A 94 -3.81 8.23 -6.48
N ILE A 95 -5.00 8.80 -6.27
CA ILE A 95 -5.30 10.19 -6.63
C ILE A 95 -4.35 11.16 -5.92
N LYS A 96 -4.08 10.94 -4.64
CA LYS A 96 -3.16 11.76 -3.86
C LYS A 96 -1.73 11.67 -4.39
N CYS A 97 -1.29 10.46 -4.77
CA CYS A 97 0.01 10.24 -5.41
C CYS A 97 0.11 11.01 -6.74
N LEU A 98 -0.89 10.87 -7.61
CA LEU A 98 -0.97 11.58 -8.89
C LEU A 98 -0.97 13.10 -8.71
N GLN A 99 -1.71 13.62 -7.72
CA GLN A 99 -1.70 15.05 -7.39
C GLN A 99 -0.32 15.52 -6.91
N GLN A 100 0.37 14.71 -6.11
CA GLN A 100 1.71 15.00 -5.65
C GLN A 100 2.71 15.02 -6.80
N ASP A 101 2.58 14.11 -7.76
CA ASP A 101 3.41 14.06 -8.98
C ASP A 101 3.13 15.26 -9.89
N ILE A 102 1.85 15.59 -10.13
CA ILE A 102 1.45 16.78 -10.88
C ILE A 102 1.98 18.05 -10.21
N ALA A 103 1.85 18.17 -8.89
CA ALA A 103 2.36 19.32 -8.15
C ALA A 103 3.89 19.42 -8.23
N SER A 104 4.59 18.28 -8.22
CA SER A 104 6.06 18.22 -8.37
C SER A 104 6.48 18.62 -9.78
N ALA A 105 5.81 18.10 -10.81
CA ALA A 105 6.05 18.46 -12.21
C ALA A 105 5.72 19.93 -12.49
N ALA A 106 4.62 20.45 -11.94
CA ALA A 106 4.23 21.86 -12.07
C ALA A 106 5.24 22.80 -11.40
N LYS A 107 5.76 22.44 -10.22
CA LYS A 107 6.84 23.19 -9.56
C LYS A 107 8.10 23.22 -10.42
N VAL A 108 8.52 22.08 -10.96
CA VAL A 108 9.69 22.00 -11.86
C VAL A 108 9.48 22.84 -13.12
N SER A 109 8.31 22.73 -13.76
CA SER A 109 7.96 23.51 -14.95
C SER A 109 7.91 25.03 -14.69
N THR A 110 7.37 25.44 -13.55
CA THR A 110 7.31 26.86 -13.14
C THR A 110 8.72 27.41 -12.91
N VAL A 111 9.60 26.64 -12.25
CA VAL A 111 11.01 27.00 -12.08
C VAL A 111 11.72 27.09 -13.43
N ALA A 112 11.52 26.14 -14.33
CA ALA A 112 12.13 26.16 -15.67
C ALA A 112 11.66 27.37 -16.50
N THR A 113 10.36 27.70 -16.43
CA THR A 113 9.77 28.84 -17.15
C THR A 113 10.27 30.17 -16.61
N THR A 114 10.33 30.32 -15.28
CA THR A 114 10.88 31.54 -14.64
C THR A 114 12.37 31.71 -14.94
N LEU A 115 13.17 30.65 -14.90
CA LEU A 115 14.57 30.69 -15.30
C LEU A 115 14.75 31.07 -16.78
N THR A 116 13.94 30.49 -17.67
CA THR A 116 13.98 30.79 -19.11
C THR A 116 13.57 32.24 -19.39
N ALA A 117 12.52 32.73 -18.73
CA ALA A 117 12.07 34.11 -18.85
C ALA A 117 13.14 35.10 -18.35
N VAL A 118 13.77 34.82 -17.22
CA VAL A 118 14.86 35.65 -16.67
C VAL A 118 16.07 35.65 -17.60
N ASN A 119 16.45 34.48 -18.13
CA ASN A 119 17.60 34.38 -19.04
C ASN A 119 17.33 35.10 -20.36
N THR A 120 16.11 34.97 -20.90
CA THR A 120 15.65 35.67 -22.10
C THR A 120 15.63 37.19 -21.90
N ALA A 121 15.12 37.67 -20.78
CA ALA A 121 15.11 39.10 -20.44
C ALA A 121 16.53 39.69 -20.32
N ARG A 122 17.46 38.93 -19.74
CA ARG A 122 18.87 39.32 -19.62
C ARG A 122 19.62 39.32 -20.97
N ILE A 123 19.28 38.40 -21.87
CA ILE A 123 19.82 38.37 -23.22
C ILE A 123 19.29 39.57 -24.03
N TYR A 124 18.00 39.88 -23.90
CA TYR A 124 17.39 41.03 -24.55
C TYR A 124 17.99 42.36 -24.09
N SER A 125 18.28 42.52 -22.80
CA SER A 125 18.91 43.74 -22.27
C SER A 125 20.38 43.92 -22.68
N LYS A 126 21.06 42.86 -23.13
CA LYS A 126 22.43 42.91 -23.67
C LYS A 126 22.50 43.19 -25.17
N MET A 127 21.39 43.05 -25.90
CA MET A 127 21.31 43.32 -27.34
C MET A 127 20.90 44.77 -27.68
N LYS A 128 20.69 45.60 -26.66
CA LYS A 128 20.39 47.03 -26.77
C LYS A 128 21.60 47.84 -26.32
#